data_AF-A0AAE6MKL8-F1
#
_entry.id   AF-A0AAE6MKL8-F1
#
_cell.length_a   1.000
_cell.length_b   1.000
_cell.length_c   1.000
_cell.angle_alpha   90.00
_cell.angle_beta   90.00
_cell.angle_gamma   90.00
#
_symmetry.space_group_name_H-M   'P 1'
#
loop_
_entity.id
_entity.type
_entity.pdbx_description
1 polymer ?
#
loop_
_entity_poly.entity_id
_entity_poly.type
_entity_poly.pdbx_seq_one_letter_code
_entity_poly.pdbx_strand_id
1 'polypeptide(L)'
;MLKPNKIVDISFLILFGISALVTIYQGISNTFLLTINNYLAFLLYAIMVGLKFYSPIKGKYGVLILLGLSLVDIINFSAVVINAKIYHLDSGWSVNGLGFNIIAFILLIVYYFFNTDFVLYILRSLFVGSDKELADKKEKLVNFYYNKFREENNENFDSIFKNIETYPDEAQVALKKIKIEKEV
;
A
#
# COMPACT_ATOMS: atom_id res chain seq x y z
N MET A 1 0.70 -18.91 -2.74
CA MET A 1 0.16 -18.86 -1.37
C MET A 1 1.23 -18.27 -0.46
N LEU A 2 1.04 -17.03 0.03
CA LEU A 2 2.05 -16.33 0.84
C LEU A 2 2.21 -17.04 2.19
N LYS A 3 3.38 -17.64 2.46
CA LYS A 3 3.63 -18.30 3.76
C LYS A 3 3.78 -17.22 4.85
N PRO A 4 2.97 -17.23 5.92
CA PRO A 4 3.08 -16.24 6.98
C PRO A 4 4.32 -16.52 7.83
N ASN A 5 5.32 -15.64 7.78
CA ASN A 5 6.45 -15.66 8.71
C ASN A 5 6.01 -15.10 10.08
N LYS A 6 5.40 -15.95 10.90
CA LYS A 6 4.74 -15.55 12.15
C LYS A 6 5.69 -14.89 13.15
N ILE A 7 6.96 -15.28 13.15
CA ILE A 7 7.96 -14.84 14.14
C ILE A 7 8.22 -13.34 13.99
N VAL A 8 8.46 -12.87 12.76
CA VAL A 8 8.78 -11.47 12.49
C VAL A 8 7.64 -10.57 12.96
N ASP A 9 6.40 -10.89 12.59
CA ASP A 9 5.24 -10.07 12.97
C ASP A 9 5.08 -9.99 14.50
N ILE A 10 5.31 -11.11 15.20
CA ILE A 10 5.25 -11.17 16.67
C ILE A 10 6.37 -10.32 17.28
N SER A 11 7.59 -10.38 16.74
CA SER A 11 8.70 -9.54 17.22
C SER A 11 8.38 -8.05 17.11
N PHE A 12 7.76 -7.61 16.01
CA PHE A 12 7.32 -6.22 15.85
C PHE A 12 6.21 -5.86 16.84
N LEU A 13 5.22 -6.73 17.06
CA LEU A 13 4.19 -6.50 18.08
C LEU A 13 4.81 -6.41 19.48
N ILE A 14 5.76 -7.27 19.82
CA ILE A 14 6.48 -7.19 21.10
C ILE A 14 7.22 -5.86 21.24
N LEU A 15 7.91 -5.41 20.19
CA LEU A 15 8.60 -4.10 20.19
C LEU A 15 7.62 -2.94 20.42
N PHE A 16 6.47 -2.95 19.74
CA PHE A 16 5.41 -1.97 19.99
C PHE A 16 4.86 -2.07 21.43
N GLY A 17 4.67 -3.28 21.95
CA GLY A 17 4.23 -3.52 23.32
C GLY A 17 5.21 -2.97 24.37
N ILE A 18 6.51 -3.20 24.20
CA ILE A 18 7.56 -2.62 25.05
C ILE A 18 7.50 -1.10 25.00
N SER A 19 7.40 -0.53 23.79
CA SER A 19 7.35 0.92 23.58
C SER A 19 6.11 1.54 24.25
N ALA A 20 4.96 0.86 24.15
CA ALA A 20 3.72 1.25 24.83
C ALA A 20 3.87 1.23 26.36
N LEU A 21 4.46 0.17 26.93
CA LEU A 21 4.70 0.06 28.37
C LEU A 21 5.64 1.16 28.88
N VAL A 22 6.72 1.45 28.15
CA VAL A 22 7.65 2.55 28.48
C VAL A 22 6.92 3.89 28.46
N THR A 23 6.07 4.14 27.46
CA THR A 23 5.29 5.38 27.36
C THR A 23 4.28 5.52 28.50
N ILE A 24 3.59 4.43 28.87
CA ILE A 24 2.67 4.42 30.03
C ILE A 24 3.44 4.71 31.32
N TYR A 25 4.58 4.06 31.54
CA TYR A 25 5.43 4.29 32.71
C TYR A 25 5.88 5.76 32.81
N GLN A 26 6.35 6.33 31.70
CA GLN A 26 6.73 7.74 31.64
C GLN A 26 5.55 8.67 31.93
N GLY A 27 4.35 8.36 31.40
CA GLY A 27 3.12 9.07 31.72
C GLY A 27 2.78 9.06 33.22
N ILE A 28 2.88 7.91 33.88
CA ILE A 28 2.63 7.77 35.32
C ILE A 28 3.68 8.48 36.16
N SER A 29 4.94 8.45 35.74
CA SER A 29 6.05 9.14 36.42
C SER A 29 6.00 10.67 36.32
N ASN A 30 4.96 11.25 35.68
CA ASN A 30 4.81 12.67 35.39
C ASN A 30 5.98 13.29 34.60
N THR A 31 6.80 12.47 33.94
CA THR A 31 7.88 12.96 33.08
C THR A 31 7.35 13.47 31.74
N PHE A 32 6.20 12.94 31.29
CA PHE A 32 5.53 13.35 30.05
C PHE A 32 4.00 13.28 30.19
N LEU A 33 3.29 14.18 29.53
CA LEU A 33 1.83 14.11 29.38
C LEU A 33 1.47 13.24 28.17
N LEU A 34 0.60 12.25 28.37
CA LEU A 34 0.09 11.42 27.30
C LEU A 34 -0.86 12.21 26.40
N THR A 35 -0.63 12.14 25.09
CA THR A 35 -1.46 12.79 24.08
C THR A 35 -2.56 11.85 23.57
N ILE A 36 -3.55 12.39 22.85
CA ILE A 36 -4.59 11.59 22.21
C ILE A 36 -4.03 10.55 21.23
N ASN A 37 -2.92 10.87 20.56
CA ASN A 37 -2.23 9.96 19.64
C ASN A 37 -1.66 8.73 20.39
N ASN A 38 -1.23 8.89 21.65
CA ASN A 38 -0.76 7.77 22.48
C ASN A 38 -1.91 6.83 22.87
N TYR A 39 -3.05 7.40 23.30
CA TYR A 39 -4.23 6.59 23.63
C TYR A 39 -4.75 5.82 22.42
N LEU A 40 -4.80 6.47 21.25
CA LEU A 40 -5.17 5.82 19.99
C LEU A 40 -4.18 4.71 19.61
N ALA A 41 -2.88 4.93 19.82
CA ALA A 41 -1.85 3.92 19.62
C ALA A 41 -2.10 2.67 20.48
N PHE A 42 -2.39 2.83 21.77
CA PHE A 42 -2.65 1.72 22.68
C PHE A 42 -3.91 0.93 22.31
N LEU A 43 -4.98 1.65 21.97
CA LEU A 43 -6.24 1.03 21.53
C LEU A 43 -6.03 0.20 20.26
N LEU A 44 -5.40 0.80 19.25
CA LEU A 44 -5.11 0.12 17.98
C LEU A 44 -4.16 -1.05 18.19
N TYR A 45 -3.12 -0.91 19.01
CA TYR A 45 -2.22 -2.00 19.35
C TYR A 45 -2.96 -3.19 19.96
N ALA A 46 -3.84 -2.96 20.93
CA ALA A 46 -4.64 -4.03 21.55
C ALA A 46 -5.52 -4.76 20.52
N ILE A 47 -6.16 -4.01 19.62
CA ILE A 47 -6.96 -4.58 18.51
C ILE A 47 -6.08 -5.43 17.59
N MET A 48 -4.90 -4.93 17.21
CA MET A 48 -4.00 -5.63 16.29
C MET A 48 -3.39 -6.90 16.90
N VAL A 49 -3.06 -6.88 18.20
CA VAL A 49 -2.65 -8.09 18.94
C VAL A 49 -3.77 -9.12 18.93
N GLY A 50 -5.01 -8.73 19.24
CA GLY A 50 -6.18 -9.63 19.17
C GLY A 50 -6.41 -10.20 17.76
N LEU A 51 -6.32 -9.36 16.73
CA LEU A 51 -6.45 -9.79 15.33
C LEU A 51 -5.35 -10.77 14.91
N LYS A 52 -4.12 -10.65 15.45
CA LYS A 52 -3.03 -11.58 15.16
C LYS A 52 -3.33 -12.99 15.65
N PHE A 53 -3.94 -13.13 16.82
CA PHE A 53 -4.35 -14.41 17.36
C PHE A 53 -5.49 -15.04 16.55
N TYR A 54 -6.42 -14.24 16.03
CA TYR A 54 -7.51 -14.72 15.20
C TYR A 54 -7.07 -15.14 13.79
N SER A 55 -6.20 -14.35 13.14
CA SER A 55 -5.71 -14.65 11.80
C SER A 55 -4.28 -14.16 11.58
N PRO A 56 -3.33 -15.05 11.26
CA PRO A 56 -1.94 -14.67 11.01
C PRO A 56 -1.78 -13.64 9.90
N ILE A 57 -2.63 -13.69 8.87
CA ILE A 57 -2.64 -12.77 7.73
C ILE A 57 -3.17 -11.40 8.16
N LYS A 58 -4.29 -11.34 8.89
CA LYS A 58 -4.82 -10.06 9.41
C LYS A 58 -3.82 -9.36 10.32
N GLY A 59 -3.07 -10.13 11.10
CA GLY A 59 -2.00 -9.56 11.91
C GLY A 59 -0.85 -8.92 11.10
N LYS A 60 -0.52 -9.44 9.91
CA LYS A 60 0.45 -8.80 9.00
C LYS A 60 -0.04 -7.44 8.50
N TYR A 61 -1.31 -7.36 8.14
CA TYR A 61 -1.95 -6.09 7.81
C TYR A 61 -1.91 -5.13 9.01
N GLY A 62 -2.20 -5.64 10.20
CA GLY A 62 -2.16 -4.85 11.43
C GLY A 62 -0.79 -4.23 11.70
N VAL A 63 0.29 -5.00 11.57
CA VAL A 63 1.66 -4.48 11.74
C VAL A 63 1.98 -3.40 10.70
N LEU A 64 1.60 -3.58 9.44
CA LEU A 64 1.79 -2.56 8.41
C LEU A 64 0.98 -1.29 8.68
N ILE A 65 -0.27 -1.42 9.14
CA ILE A 65 -1.11 -0.28 9.51
C ILE A 65 -0.48 0.48 10.68
N LEU A 66 -0.02 -0.24 11.72
CA LEU A 66 0.66 0.39 12.86
C LEU A 66 1.92 1.14 12.42
N LEU A 67 2.76 0.52 11.58
CA LEU A 67 3.96 1.16 11.03
C LEU A 67 3.61 2.37 10.17
N GLY A 68 2.63 2.26 9.28
CA GLY A 68 2.19 3.34 8.40
C GLY A 68 1.61 4.52 9.17
N LEU A 69 0.73 4.28 10.13
CA LEU A 69 0.16 5.33 10.98
C LEU A 69 1.21 5.97 11.89
N SER A 70 2.18 5.17 12.38
CA SER A 70 3.29 5.69 13.18
C SER A 70 4.25 6.53 12.33
N LEU A 71 4.45 6.17 11.05
CA LEU A 71 5.31 6.90 10.11
C LEU A 71 4.87 8.35 9.91
N VAL A 72 3.56 8.57 9.79
CA VAL A 72 2.95 9.90 9.63
C VAL A 72 2.56 10.55 10.98
N ASP A 73 3.05 9.99 12.09
CA ASP A 73 2.82 10.45 13.47
C ASP A 73 1.33 10.59 13.88
N ILE A 74 0.43 9.84 13.22
CA ILE A 74 -0.99 9.76 13.60
C ILE A 74 -1.14 8.99 14.92
N ILE A 75 -0.32 7.96 15.11
CA ILE A 75 -0.22 7.22 16.37
C ILE A 75 1.22 7.27 16.86
N ASN A 76 1.39 7.29 18.18
CA ASN A 76 2.72 7.38 18.75
C ASN A 76 2.89 6.46 19.96
N PHE A 77 3.89 5.58 19.88
CA PHE A 77 4.29 4.65 20.94
C PHE A 77 5.52 5.11 21.73
N SER A 78 5.99 6.34 21.51
CA SER A 78 7.15 6.93 22.14
C SER A 78 6.79 8.28 22.76
N ALA A 79 7.39 8.60 23.91
CA ALA A 79 7.36 9.96 24.44
C ALA A 79 8.41 10.86 23.75
N VAL A 80 9.47 10.27 23.20
CA VAL A 80 10.48 10.99 22.42
C VAL A 80 10.10 10.91 20.95
N VAL A 81 9.64 12.02 20.42
CA VAL A 81 9.25 12.12 19.03
C VAL A 81 10.37 12.77 18.22
N ILE A 82 11.17 11.95 17.54
CA ILE A 82 12.15 12.44 16.56
C ILE A 82 11.40 12.65 15.24
N ASN A 83 10.68 13.76 15.17
CA ASN A 83 9.96 14.18 13.97
C ASN A 83 10.82 15.09 13.10
N ALA A 84 10.91 14.76 11.81
CA ALA A 84 11.16 15.80 10.82
C ALA A 84 9.83 16.55 10.60
N LYS A 85 9.75 17.81 11.02
CA LYS A 85 8.59 18.66 10.71
C LYS A 85 8.74 19.22 9.30
N ILE A 86 7.76 18.94 8.45
CA ILE A 86 7.70 19.45 7.08
C ILE A 86 6.82 20.71 7.12
N TYR A 87 7.49 21.88 7.19
CA TYR A 87 6.98 23.27 7.25
C TYR A 87 6.48 23.83 8.60
N HIS A 88 7.01 25.02 8.92
CA HIS A 88 6.37 26.03 9.77
C HIS A 88 5.48 26.91 8.88
N LEU A 89 4.16 26.79 9.01
CA LEU A 89 3.22 27.80 8.50
C LEU A 89 2.79 28.65 9.70
N ASP A 90 3.33 29.86 9.78
CA ASP A 90 2.94 30.91 10.74
C ASP A 90 1.52 31.42 10.43
N SER A 91 0.51 30.58 10.63
CA SER A 91 -0.86 31.04 10.75
C SER A 91 -1.37 30.68 12.13
N GLY A 92 -2.14 31.59 12.76
CA GLY A 92 -2.63 31.52 14.15
C GLY A 92 -3.54 30.32 14.47
N TRP A 93 -3.60 29.35 13.58
CA TRP A 93 -4.22 28.05 13.71
C TRP A 93 -3.08 27.03 13.62
N SER A 94 -2.49 26.68 14.76
CA SER A 94 -1.39 25.72 14.83
C SER A 94 -1.90 24.30 14.53
N VAL A 95 -2.18 24.03 13.26
CA VAL A 95 -2.27 22.65 12.77
C VAL A 95 -0.83 22.15 12.81
N ASN A 96 -0.50 21.35 13.83
CA ASN A 96 0.77 20.65 13.87
C ASN A 96 0.92 19.90 12.55
N GLY A 97 1.92 20.28 11.75
CA GLY A 97 2.17 19.64 10.45
C GLY A 97 2.35 18.13 10.62
N LEU A 98 2.03 17.38 9.57
CA LEU A 98 2.25 15.93 9.55
C LEU A 98 3.74 15.67 9.85
N GLY A 99 3.99 15.00 10.97
CA GLY A 99 5.33 14.61 11.39
C GLY A 99 5.79 13.39 10.59
N PHE A 100 7.09 13.27 10.37
CA PHE A 100 7.69 12.05 9.86
C PHE A 100 8.51 11.38 10.96
N ASN A 101 8.06 10.20 11.40
CA ASN A 101 8.73 9.44 12.44
C ASN A 101 9.84 8.55 11.85
N ILE A 102 11.09 8.96 12.08
CA ILE A 102 12.28 8.30 11.53
C ILE A 102 12.40 6.85 12.04
N ILE A 103 12.02 6.58 13.29
CA ILE A 103 12.09 5.23 13.87
C ILE A 103 11.09 4.31 13.17
N ALA A 104 9.85 4.78 12.97
CA ALA A 104 8.82 4.04 12.25
C ALA A 104 9.25 3.77 10.80
N PHE A 105 9.94 4.70 10.16
CA PHE A 105 10.50 4.52 8.81
C PHE A 105 11.55 3.40 8.76
N ILE A 106 12.50 3.40 9.69
CA ILE A 106 13.52 2.35 9.77
C ILE A 106 12.86 0.98 10.02
N LEU A 107 11.90 0.93 10.94
CA LEU A 107 11.14 -0.29 11.22
C LEU A 107 10.35 -0.77 10.00
N LEU A 108 9.77 0.14 9.20
CA LEU A 108 9.10 -0.20 7.96
C LEU A 108 10.04 -0.80 6.92
N ILE A 109 11.26 -0.26 6.78
CA ILE A 109 12.31 -0.82 5.91
C ILE A 109 12.68 -2.22 6.37
N VAL A 110 12.96 -2.42 7.67
CA VAL A 110 13.29 -3.74 8.22
C VAL A 110 12.16 -4.73 7.97
N TYR A 111 10.91 -4.32 8.23
CA TYR A 111 9.74 -5.17 7.99
C TYR A 111 9.57 -5.54 6.52
N TYR A 112 9.83 -4.61 5.60
CA TYR A 112 9.82 -4.85 4.16
C TYR A 112 10.81 -5.94 3.75
N PHE A 113 12.03 -5.94 4.27
CA PHE A 113 13.02 -6.97 3.95
C PHE A 113 12.59 -8.38 4.37
N PHE A 114 11.88 -8.51 5.49
CA PHE A 114 11.40 -9.81 5.96
C PHE A 114 10.06 -10.25 5.36
N ASN A 115 9.30 -9.33 4.77
CA ASN A 115 7.96 -9.57 4.23
C ASN A 115 7.79 -9.02 2.80
N THR A 116 8.85 -9.07 1.99
CA THR A 116 8.91 -8.40 0.67
C THR A 116 7.74 -8.77 -0.23
N ASP A 117 7.44 -10.05 -0.41
CA ASP A 117 6.34 -10.51 -1.27
C ASP A 117 4.97 -9.95 -0.83
N PHE A 118 4.75 -9.86 0.48
CA PHE A 118 3.49 -9.38 1.04
C PHE A 118 3.36 -7.86 0.90
N VAL A 119 4.43 -7.11 1.17
CA VAL A 119 4.43 -5.66 1.02
C VAL A 119 4.29 -5.27 -0.45
N LEU A 120 5.00 -5.94 -1.36
CA LEU A 120 4.85 -5.72 -2.80
C LEU A 120 3.45 -6.04 -3.29
N TYR A 121 2.82 -7.11 -2.80
CA TYR A 121 1.42 -7.42 -3.10
C TYR A 121 0.48 -6.27 -2.70
N ILE A 122 0.64 -5.73 -1.49
CA ILE A 122 -0.18 -4.60 -1.02
C ILE A 122 0.08 -3.34 -1.87
N LEU A 123 1.34 -2.99 -2.13
CA LEU A 123 1.67 -1.82 -2.94
C LEU A 123 1.09 -1.94 -4.36
N ARG A 124 1.20 -3.11 -5.00
CA ARG A 124 0.57 -3.35 -6.32
C ARG A 124 -0.95 -3.16 -6.26
N SER A 125 -1.60 -3.74 -5.24
CA SER A 125 -3.05 -3.59 -5.07
C SER A 125 -3.49 -2.14 -4.85
N LEU A 126 -2.66 -1.29 -4.23
CA LEU A 126 -2.99 0.11 -3.96
C LEU A 126 -2.73 1.03 -5.16
N PHE A 127 -1.64 0.80 -5.90
CA PHE A 127 -1.21 1.72 -6.97
C PHE A 127 -1.56 1.26 -8.39
N VAL A 128 -1.66 -0.04 -8.62
CA VAL A 128 -1.81 -0.62 -9.97
C VAL A 128 -3.24 -1.18 -10.18
N GLY A 129 -4.00 -1.38 -9.10
CA GLY A 129 -5.31 -2.02 -9.12
C GLY A 129 -5.19 -3.54 -8.96
N SER A 130 -6.32 -4.19 -8.72
CA SER A 130 -6.39 -5.65 -8.62
C SER A 130 -6.15 -6.33 -9.98
N ASP A 131 -5.71 -7.59 -9.99
CA ASP A 131 -5.53 -8.37 -11.23
C ASP A 131 -6.81 -8.40 -12.09
N LYS A 132 -7.97 -8.37 -11.43
CA LYS A 132 -9.28 -8.27 -12.09
C LYS A 132 -9.48 -6.91 -12.77
N GLU A 133 -9.17 -5.82 -12.09
CA GLU A 133 -9.27 -4.47 -12.68
C GLU A 133 -8.30 -4.29 -13.84
N LEU A 134 -7.10 -4.89 -13.75
CA LEU A 134 -6.13 -4.91 -14.85
C LEU A 134 -6.64 -5.71 -16.04
N ALA A 135 -7.23 -6.88 -15.81
CA ALA A 135 -7.85 -7.69 -16.86
C ALA A 135 -9.01 -6.95 -17.53
N ASP A 136 -9.92 -6.36 -16.75
CA ASP A 136 -11.06 -5.59 -17.26
C ASP A 136 -10.59 -4.36 -18.05
N LYS A 137 -9.54 -3.66 -17.59
CA LYS A 137 -8.95 -2.52 -18.31
C LYS A 137 -8.33 -2.95 -19.63
N LYS A 138 -7.59 -4.07 -19.63
CA LYS A 138 -7.02 -4.65 -20.84
C LYS A 138 -8.11 -5.03 -21.85
N GLU A 139 -9.17 -5.68 -21.39
CA GLU A 139 -10.30 -6.05 -22.25
C GLU A 139 -11.00 -4.82 -22.83
N LYS A 140 -11.23 -3.77 -22.04
CA LYS A 140 -11.78 -2.50 -22.53
C LYS A 140 -10.93 -1.86 -23.61
N LEU A 141 -9.60 -1.89 -23.47
CA LEU A 141 -8.68 -1.38 -24.48
C LEU A 141 -8.70 -2.22 -25.75
N VAL A 142 -8.71 -3.55 -25.62
CA VAL A 142 -8.86 -4.46 -26.78
C VAL A 142 -10.17 -4.17 -27.51
N ASN A 143 -11.29 -4.04 -26.79
CA ASN A 143 -12.60 -3.74 -27.39
C ASN A 143 -12.63 -2.35 -28.04
N PHE A 144 -11.97 -1.36 -27.45
CA PHE A 144 -11.81 -0.03 -28.04
C PHE A 144 -11.07 -0.10 -29.39
N TYR A 145 -9.91 -0.76 -29.44
CA TYR A 145 -9.16 -0.91 -30.68
C TYR A 145 -9.89 -1.77 -31.71
N TYR A 146 -10.58 -2.81 -31.24
CA TYR A 146 -11.40 -3.66 -32.10
C TYR A 146 -12.49 -2.83 -32.79
N ASN A 147 -13.27 -2.06 -32.03
CA ASN A 147 -14.30 -1.19 -32.61
C ASN A 147 -13.71 -0.14 -33.55
N LYS A 148 -12.52 0.40 -33.21
CA LYS A 148 -11.83 1.39 -34.03
C LYS A 148 -11.40 0.84 -35.40
N PHE A 149 -10.85 -0.37 -35.45
CA PHE A 149 -10.29 -0.94 -36.69
C PHE A 149 -11.27 -1.80 -37.48
N ARG A 150 -12.39 -2.21 -36.89
CA ARG A 150 -13.37 -3.08 -37.54
C ARG A 150 -14.03 -2.43 -38.75
N GLU A 151 -14.24 -1.12 -38.69
CA GLU A 151 -14.92 -0.36 -39.75
C GLU A 151 -13.96 0.08 -40.87
N GLU A 152 -12.66 -0.19 -40.74
CA GLU A 152 -11.68 0.12 -41.78
C GLU A 152 -11.89 -0.75 -43.02
N ASN A 153 -11.74 -0.14 -44.19
CA ASN A 153 -11.78 -0.84 -45.47
C ASN A 153 -10.61 -1.87 -45.57
N ASN A 154 -10.72 -2.85 -46.46
CA ASN A 154 -9.74 -3.93 -46.53
C ASN A 154 -8.32 -3.43 -46.89
N GLU A 155 -8.21 -2.45 -47.77
CA GLU A 155 -6.91 -1.88 -48.17
C GLU A 155 -6.21 -1.14 -47.01
N ASN A 156 -6.92 -0.32 -46.24
CA ASN A 156 -6.36 0.34 -45.05
C ASN A 156 -6.07 -0.67 -43.95
N PHE A 157 -6.95 -1.64 -43.74
CA PHE A 157 -6.76 -2.68 -42.73
C PHE A 157 -5.48 -3.48 -42.98
N ASP A 158 -5.21 -3.89 -44.23
CA ASP A 158 -3.99 -4.61 -44.57
C ASP A 158 -2.72 -3.78 -44.34
N SER A 159 -2.79 -2.47 -44.60
CA SER A 159 -1.70 -1.53 -44.31
C SER A 159 -1.44 -1.38 -42.81
N ILE A 160 -2.51 -1.29 -42.01
CA ILE A 160 -2.44 -1.24 -40.54
C ILE A 160 -1.88 -2.56 -40.00
N PHE A 161 -2.35 -3.69 -40.52
CA PHE A 161 -1.94 -5.03 -40.07
C PHE A 161 -0.48 -5.33 -40.39
N LYS A 162 0.06 -4.84 -41.53
CA LYS A 162 1.48 -4.96 -41.85
C LYS A 162 2.39 -4.27 -40.81
N ASN A 163 1.89 -3.24 -40.14
CA ASN A 163 2.61 -2.50 -39.11
C ASN A 163 2.17 -2.87 -37.69
N ILE A 164 1.58 -4.05 -37.49
CA ILE A 164 0.99 -4.48 -36.21
C ILE A 164 1.94 -4.34 -35.02
N GLU A 165 3.23 -4.61 -35.19
CA GLU A 165 4.24 -4.54 -34.13
C GLU A 165 4.49 -3.11 -33.62
N THR A 166 4.11 -2.09 -34.41
CA THR A 166 4.24 -0.69 -34.00
C THR A 166 3.12 -0.25 -33.06
N TYR A 167 2.07 -1.06 -32.91
CA TYR A 167 0.92 -0.76 -32.06
C TYR A 167 1.04 -1.41 -30.68
N PRO A 168 0.35 -0.84 -29.66
CA PRO A 168 0.25 -1.45 -28.33
C PRO A 168 -0.29 -2.88 -28.37
N ASP A 169 0.12 -3.73 -27.41
CA ASP A 169 -0.26 -5.14 -27.34
C ASP A 169 -1.78 -5.36 -27.43
N GLU A 170 -2.58 -4.49 -26.80
CA GLU A 170 -4.04 -4.57 -26.84
C GLU A 170 -4.59 -4.33 -28.25
N ALA A 171 -3.99 -3.42 -29.01
CA ALA A 171 -4.33 -3.17 -30.40
C ALA A 171 -3.90 -4.35 -31.30
N GLN A 172 -2.77 -4.99 -31.01
CA GLN A 172 -2.34 -6.19 -31.74
C GLN A 172 -3.32 -7.35 -31.55
N VAL A 173 -3.81 -7.56 -30.33
CA VAL A 173 -4.83 -8.57 -30.03
C VAL A 173 -6.13 -8.28 -30.80
N ALA A 174 -6.56 -7.02 -30.80
CA ALA A 174 -7.76 -6.59 -31.54
C ALA A 174 -7.62 -6.80 -33.06
N LEU A 175 -6.50 -6.40 -33.65
CA LEU A 175 -6.22 -6.54 -35.09
C LEU A 175 -6.17 -8.01 -35.52
N LYS A 176 -5.55 -8.89 -34.72
CA LYS A 176 -5.54 -10.34 -34.97
C LYS A 176 -6.94 -10.93 -34.98
N LYS A 177 -7.81 -10.48 -34.07
CA LYS A 177 -9.21 -10.91 -34.01
C LYS A 177 -9.99 -10.50 -35.27
N ILE A 178 -9.85 -9.25 -35.70
CA ILE A 178 -10.52 -8.74 -36.91
C ILE A 178 -10.04 -9.48 -38.16
N LYS A 179 -8.74 -9.78 -38.25
CA LYS A 179 -8.19 -10.51 -39.40
C LYS A 179 -8.85 -11.88 -39.55
N ILE A 180 -9.01 -12.61 -38.46
CA ILE A 180 -9.71 -13.92 -38.46
C ILE A 180 -11.17 -13.74 -38.93
N GLU A 181 -11.87 -12.69 -38.49
CA GLU A 181 -13.27 -12.46 -38.89
C GLU A 181 -13.42 -12.04 -40.37
N LYS A 182 -12.42 -11.40 -40.97
CA LYS A 182 -12.43 -11.00 -42.40
C LYS A 182 -11.95 -12.11 -43.34
N GLU A 183 -11.22 -13.10 -42.84
CA GLU A 183 -10.77 -14.28 -43.59
C GLU A 183 -11.81 -15.43 -43.60
N VAL A 184 -12.83 -15.35 -42.73
CA VAL A 184 -14.00 -16.24 -42.68
C VAL A 184 -15.13 -15.69 -43.54
#